data_AF-A0AAU2WNK9-F1
#
_entry.id   AF-A0AAU2WNK9-F1
#
_cell.length_a   1.000
_cell.length_b   1.000
_cell.length_c   1.000
_cell.angle_alpha   90.00
_cell.angle_beta   90.00
_cell.angle_gamma   90.00
#
_symmetry.space_group_name_H-M   'P 1'
#
loop_
_entity.id
_entity.type
_entity.pdbx_description
1 polymer ?
#
loop_
_entity_poly.entity_id
_entity_poly.type
_entity_poly.pdbx_seq_one_letter_code
_entity_poly.pdbx_strand_id
1 'polypeptide(L)'
;MPGITELLMDTGRHPEEIRDLPVDCLGQDPDGSLVLVYDNHKSYRKGRRLPIGKATAGVITTQQQRVREMFPNTPVGELKLLPSMRANPHGTKAIHSIGEGHRTWVDSLPDFLVPTTVEENGQAVTRMLPFDKSRIFPYAYRHSYARRHADAGVAPDVLKELMDHSDLKTTQNYYRVSQERRRDAVDRVIALQSDRNGTRVWRKTQSLLDSEHVRRAIGEVSVPYGVCQEPSNVAAGGQS
;
A
#
# COMPACT_ATOMS: atom_id res chain seq x y z
N MET A 1 -10.06 7.82 -21.29
CA MET A 1 -10.05 7.69 -19.81
C MET A 1 -9.32 6.46 -19.28
N PRO A 2 -9.39 5.25 -19.87
CA PRO A 2 -8.82 4.03 -19.25
C PRO A 2 -7.36 4.19 -18.81
N GLY A 3 -6.52 4.79 -19.66
CA GLY A 3 -5.10 5.00 -19.34
C GLY A 3 -4.83 5.90 -18.13
N ILE A 4 -5.66 6.90 -17.83
CA ILE A 4 -5.47 7.77 -16.65
C ILE A 4 -5.78 7.00 -15.36
N THR A 5 -6.87 6.24 -15.37
CA THR A 5 -7.27 5.42 -14.23
C THR A 5 -6.22 4.35 -13.92
N GLU A 6 -5.67 3.71 -14.95
CA GLU A 6 -4.58 2.73 -14.81
C GLU A 6 -3.33 3.35 -14.17
N LEU A 7 -2.90 4.54 -14.62
CA LEU A 7 -1.79 5.25 -14.00
C LEU A 7 -2.02 5.51 -12.50
N LEU A 8 -3.23 5.92 -12.10
CA LEU A 8 -3.55 6.15 -10.69
C LEU A 8 -3.49 4.84 -9.88
N MET A 9 -4.04 3.76 -10.43
CA MET A 9 -4.04 2.45 -9.78
C MET A 9 -2.62 1.88 -9.62
N ASP A 10 -1.79 1.99 -10.65
CA ASP A 10 -0.48 1.33 -10.70
C ASP A 10 0.63 2.10 -10.00
N THR A 11 0.47 3.41 -9.80
CA THR A 11 1.54 4.26 -9.25
C THR A 11 1.22 4.81 -7.86
N GLY A 12 -0.06 4.81 -7.48
CA GLY A 12 -0.55 5.42 -6.25
C GLY A 12 -0.23 6.93 -6.13
N ARG A 13 0.13 7.61 -7.23
CA ARG A 13 0.38 9.05 -7.24
C ARG A 13 -0.90 9.83 -6.93
N HIS A 14 -0.74 11.04 -6.40
CA HIS A 14 -1.86 11.96 -6.26
C HIS A 14 -2.46 12.27 -7.64
N PRO A 15 -3.79 12.50 -7.72
CA PRO A 15 -4.43 12.89 -8.97
C PRO A 15 -3.80 14.12 -9.62
N GLU A 16 -3.38 15.12 -8.84
CA GLU A 16 -2.70 16.30 -9.37
C GLU A 16 -1.32 15.97 -9.95
N GLU A 17 -0.55 15.09 -9.30
CA GLU A 17 0.75 14.63 -9.79
C GLU A 17 0.62 13.93 -11.15
N ILE A 18 -0.42 13.10 -11.33
CA ILE A 18 -0.71 12.45 -12.63
C ILE A 18 -1.21 13.46 -13.67
N ARG A 19 -2.10 14.37 -13.27
CA ARG A 19 -2.65 15.42 -14.14
C ARG A 19 -1.54 16.29 -14.73
N ASP A 20 -0.55 16.64 -13.92
CA ASP A 20 0.47 17.62 -14.27
C ASP A 20 1.72 17.02 -14.93
N LEU A 21 1.74 15.70 -15.16
CA LEU A 21 2.86 15.00 -15.82
C LEU A 21 3.23 15.67 -17.15
N PRO A 22 4.52 15.99 -17.36
CA PRO A 22 4.99 16.36 -18.68
C PRO A 22 4.96 15.14 -19.60
N VAL A 23 4.97 15.37 -20.92
CA VAL A 23 4.91 14.26 -21.88
C VAL A 23 6.15 13.37 -21.78
N ASP A 24 7.32 13.89 -21.39
CA ASP A 24 8.58 13.16 -21.25
C ASP A 24 8.78 12.54 -19.85
N CYS A 25 7.70 12.27 -19.13
CA CYS A 25 7.73 11.70 -17.78
C CYS A 25 8.23 10.24 -17.69
N LEU A 26 8.55 9.58 -18.81
CA LEU A 26 9.07 8.21 -18.80
C LEU A 26 10.60 8.23 -18.88
N GLY A 27 11.26 7.72 -17.83
CA GLY A 27 12.71 7.58 -17.78
C GLY A 27 13.17 6.14 -17.63
N GLN A 28 14.49 5.96 -17.63
CA GLN A 28 15.16 4.71 -17.27
C GLN A 28 16.24 4.99 -16.23
N ASP A 29 16.37 4.12 -15.24
CA ASP A 29 17.48 4.09 -14.30
C ASP A 29 18.70 3.34 -14.90
N PRO A 30 19.91 3.48 -14.32
CA PRO A 30 21.13 2.87 -14.87
C PRO A 30 21.09 1.35 -15.01
N ASP A 31 20.24 0.68 -14.23
CA ASP A 31 20.00 -0.77 -14.27
C ASP A 31 19.01 -1.20 -15.37
N GLY A 32 18.49 -0.24 -16.15
CA GLY A 32 17.49 -0.46 -17.19
C GLY A 32 16.04 -0.50 -16.67
N SER A 33 15.81 -0.28 -15.37
CA SER A 33 14.48 -0.21 -14.79
C SER A 33 13.73 1.01 -15.33
N LEU A 34 12.48 0.81 -15.76
CA LEU A 34 11.61 1.89 -16.23
C LEU A 34 11.09 2.67 -15.03
N VAL A 35 11.12 4.00 -15.13
CA VAL A 35 10.64 4.89 -14.05
C VAL A 35 9.67 5.94 -14.57
N LEU A 36 8.67 6.23 -13.76
CA LEU A 36 7.87 7.45 -13.87
C LEU A 36 8.61 8.59 -13.17
N VAL A 37 8.88 9.66 -13.90
CA VAL A 37 9.42 10.92 -13.40
C VAL A 37 8.27 11.88 -13.15
N TYR A 38 8.12 12.35 -11.92
CA TYR A 38 7.01 13.22 -11.51
C TYR A 38 7.45 14.25 -10.47
N ASP A 39 6.63 15.30 -10.31
CA ASP A 39 6.83 16.32 -9.29
C ASP A 39 5.82 16.12 -8.16
N ASN A 40 6.31 15.99 -6.93
CA ASN A 40 5.48 16.02 -5.73
C ASN A 40 5.24 17.48 -5.32
N HIS A 41 4.14 18.04 -5.82
CA HIS A 41 3.77 19.44 -5.55
C HIS A 41 3.51 19.71 -4.08
N LYS A 42 2.91 18.75 -3.34
CA LYS A 42 2.55 18.92 -1.92
C LYS A 42 3.78 19.13 -1.04
N SER A 43 4.88 18.45 -1.36
CA SER A 43 6.12 18.53 -0.58
C SER A 43 7.20 19.37 -1.28
N TYR A 44 6.86 20.01 -2.40
CA TYR A 44 7.78 20.77 -3.25
C TYR A 44 9.04 19.98 -3.66
N ARG A 45 8.89 18.69 -3.96
CA ARG A 45 10.01 17.83 -4.40
C ARG A 45 9.84 17.48 -5.87
N LYS A 46 10.72 18.01 -6.71
CA LYS A 46 10.69 17.83 -8.16
C LYS A 46 11.53 16.64 -8.61
N GLY A 47 11.21 16.10 -9.79
CA GLY A 47 12.00 15.05 -10.46
C GLY A 47 12.10 13.75 -9.66
N ARG A 48 11.04 13.40 -8.91
CA ARG A 48 10.96 12.13 -8.20
C ARG A 48 10.85 11.00 -9.20
N ARG A 49 11.49 9.88 -8.90
CA ARG A 49 11.56 8.70 -9.77
C ARG A 49 10.86 7.55 -9.07
N LEU A 50 9.84 6.99 -9.71
CA LEU A 50 9.10 5.84 -9.23
C LEU A 50 9.29 4.69 -10.21
N PRO A 51 9.88 3.55 -9.80
CA PRO A 51 9.94 2.35 -10.63
C PRO A 51 8.54 1.89 -11.04
N ILE A 52 8.36 1.58 -12.33
CA ILE A 52 7.09 1.12 -12.89
C ILE A 52 7.28 -0.12 -13.76
N GLY A 53 6.21 -0.91 -13.88
CA GLY A 53 6.18 -2.08 -14.75
C GLY A 53 6.09 -1.72 -16.24
N LYS A 54 6.45 -2.69 -17.10
CA LYS A 54 6.36 -2.55 -18.57
C LYS A 54 4.95 -2.20 -19.06
N ALA A 55 3.90 -2.74 -18.42
CA ALA A 55 2.51 -2.47 -18.77
C ALA A 55 2.17 -0.98 -18.58
N THR A 56 2.42 -0.45 -17.39
CA THR A 56 2.22 0.97 -17.06
C THR A 56 3.05 1.88 -17.97
N ALA A 57 4.31 1.52 -18.28
CA ALA A 57 5.13 2.26 -19.24
C ALA A 57 4.56 2.24 -20.66
N GLY A 58 3.92 1.13 -21.06
CA GLY A 58 3.21 1.01 -22.34
C GLY A 58 2.02 1.97 -22.45
N VAL A 59 1.26 2.15 -21.37
CA VAL A 59 0.18 3.16 -21.29
C VAL A 59 0.73 4.57 -21.49
N ILE A 60 1.83 4.90 -20.80
CA ILE A 60 2.49 6.21 -20.95
C ILE A 60 2.96 6.38 -22.39
N THR A 61 3.65 5.39 -22.95
CA THR A 61 4.20 5.45 -24.32
C THR A 61 3.09 5.66 -25.36
N THR A 62 1.97 4.95 -25.23
CA THR A 62 0.81 5.08 -26.13
C THR A 62 0.22 6.49 -26.05
N GLN A 63 0.09 7.03 -24.84
CA GLN A 63 -0.41 8.39 -24.64
C GLN A 63 0.59 9.44 -25.14
N GLN A 64 1.90 9.25 -24.95
CA GLN A 64 2.95 10.12 -25.48
C GLN A 64 2.88 10.22 -27.01
N GLN A 65 2.74 9.09 -27.70
CA GLN A 65 2.59 9.04 -29.16
C GLN A 65 1.37 9.84 -29.61
N ARG A 66 0.20 9.57 -29.00
CA ARG A 66 -1.03 10.29 -29.31
C ARG A 66 -0.90 11.80 -29.10
N VAL A 67 -0.29 12.25 -28.02
CA VAL A 67 -0.10 13.69 -27.74
C VAL A 67 0.84 14.33 -28.77
N ARG A 68 1.94 13.66 -29.13
CA ARG A 68 2.89 14.15 -30.14
C ARG A 68 2.24 14.26 -31.52
N GLU A 69 1.36 13.32 -31.88
CA GLU A 69 0.59 13.37 -33.13
C GLU A 69 -0.44 14.51 -33.14
N MET A 70 -1.07 14.80 -32.00
CA MET A 70 -2.03 15.92 -31.89
C MET A 70 -1.36 17.30 -31.93
N PHE A 71 -0.11 17.40 -31.43
CA PHE A 71 0.61 18.66 -31.31
C PHE A 71 2.03 18.56 -31.91
N PRO A 72 2.16 18.32 -33.22
CA PRO A 72 3.45 18.00 -33.86
C PRO A 72 4.45 19.17 -33.83
N ASN A 73 3.95 20.40 -33.69
CA ASN A 73 4.76 21.62 -33.71
C ASN A 73 5.14 22.13 -32.31
N THR A 74 4.66 21.49 -31.24
CA THR A 74 5.01 21.89 -29.88
C THR A 74 6.25 21.14 -29.41
N PRO A 75 7.26 21.81 -28.84
CA PRO A 75 8.41 21.15 -28.23
C PRO A 75 7.99 20.13 -27.15
N VAL A 76 8.63 18.97 -27.14
CA VAL A 76 8.32 17.86 -26.21
C VAL A 76 8.37 18.33 -24.75
N GLY A 77 9.37 19.13 -24.36
CA GLY A 77 9.50 19.61 -22.98
C GLY A 77 8.39 20.55 -22.50
N GLU A 78 7.54 21.06 -23.39
CA GLU A 78 6.42 21.93 -23.04
C GLU A 78 5.07 21.18 -23.00
N LEU A 79 5.02 19.99 -23.61
CA LEU A 79 3.80 19.20 -23.72
C LEU A 79 3.43 18.54 -22.39
N LYS A 80 2.13 18.49 -22.11
CA LYS A 80 1.57 17.68 -21.02
C LYS A 80 1.19 16.30 -21.52
N LEU A 81 1.37 15.27 -20.69
CA LEU A 81 0.93 13.91 -21.01
C LEU A 81 -0.60 13.85 -21.16
N LEU A 82 -1.31 14.65 -20.36
CA LEU A 82 -2.77 14.75 -20.33
C LEU A 82 -3.21 16.18 -20.67
N PRO A 83 -3.12 16.61 -21.94
CA PRO A 83 -3.46 17.97 -22.32
C PRO A 83 -4.97 18.21 -22.30
N SER A 84 -5.40 19.42 -21.93
CA SER A 84 -6.79 19.86 -22.13
C SER A 84 -7.11 19.90 -23.62
N MET A 85 -8.30 19.42 -24.01
CA MET A 85 -8.79 19.56 -25.39
C MET A 85 -9.49 20.90 -25.63
N ARG A 86 -9.72 21.69 -24.57
CA ARG A 86 -10.39 22.99 -24.64
C ARG A 86 -9.37 24.12 -24.51
N ALA A 87 -9.41 25.08 -25.45
CA ALA A 87 -8.60 26.30 -25.45
C ALA A 87 -7.09 26.05 -25.21
N ASN A 88 -6.54 25.03 -25.86
CA ASN A 88 -5.17 24.55 -25.69
C ASN A 88 -4.55 24.18 -27.05
N PRO A 89 -4.33 25.16 -27.96
CA PRO A 89 -3.86 24.89 -29.32
C PRO A 89 -2.46 24.27 -29.37
N HIS A 90 -1.67 24.39 -28.30
CA HIS A 90 -0.30 23.89 -28.25
C HIS A 90 -0.12 22.67 -27.33
N GLY A 91 -1.16 22.16 -26.69
CA GLY A 91 -1.02 20.98 -25.81
C GLY A 91 -0.25 21.22 -24.51
N THR A 92 0.03 22.48 -24.16
CA THR A 92 0.87 22.85 -23.00
C THR A 92 0.10 22.95 -21.69
N LYS A 93 -1.23 23.01 -21.75
CA LYS A 93 -2.11 23.04 -20.56
C LYS A 93 -2.62 21.64 -20.25
N ALA A 94 -2.50 21.21 -19.00
CA ALA A 94 -3.08 19.95 -18.55
C ALA A 94 -4.63 20.00 -18.55
N ILE A 95 -5.28 18.84 -18.54
CA ILE A 95 -6.72 18.75 -18.28
C ILE A 95 -7.05 19.41 -16.94
N HIS A 96 -8.22 20.05 -16.84
CA HIS A 96 -8.60 20.77 -15.62
C HIS A 96 -8.76 19.82 -14.41
N SER A 97 -9.42 18.69 -14.62
CA SER A 97 -9.67 17.68 -13.59
C SER A 97 -9.75 16.28 -14.21
N ILE A 98 -9.27 15.29 -13.45
CA ILE A 98 -9.47 13.86 -13.76
C ILE A 98 -10.87 13.40 -13.34
N GLY A 99 -11.51 14.08 -12.38
CA GLY A 99 -12.68 13.59 -11.66
C GLY A 99 -13.90 13.35 -12.53
N GLU A 100 -14.24 14.27 -13.44
CA GLU A 100 -15.46 14.17 -14.26
C GLU A 100 -15.40 12.95 -15.21
N GLY A 101 -14.36 12.86 -16.04
CA GLY A 101 -14.20 11.72 -16.94
C GLY A 101 -14.01 10.39 -16.21
N HIS A 102 -13.41 10.42 -15.02
CA HIS A 102 -13.31 9.24 -14.16
C HIS A 102 -14.69 8.81 -13.65
N ARG A 103 -15.51 9.74 -13.16
CA ARG A 103 -16.86 9.48 -12.65
C ARG A 103 -17.75 8.88 -13.75
N THR A 104 -17.75 9.48 -14.94
CA THR A 104 -18.48 8.94 -16.11
C THR A 104 -18.08 7.49 -16.40
N TRP A 105 -16.80 7.18 -16.34
CA TRP A 105 -16.32 5.81 -16.53
C TRP A 105 -16.79 4.88 -15.40
N VAL A 106 -16.67 5.27 -14.13
CA VAL A 106 -17.12 4.41 -13.02
C VAL A 106 -18.63 4.17 -13.07
N ASP A 107 -19.43 5.17 -13.44
CA ASP A 107 -20.88 5.02 -13.55
C ASP A 107 -21.29 4.08 -14.69
N SER A 108 -20.45 3.95 -15.72
CA SER A 108 -20.64 3.00 -16.81
C SER A 108 -20.28 1.55 -16.46
N LEU A 109 -19.60 1.31 -15.33
CA LEU A 109 -19.23 -0.04 -14.90
C LEU A 109 -20.47 -0.81 -14.45
N PRO A 110 -20.51 -2.15 -14.63
CA PRO A 110 -21.56 -2.97 -14.02
C PRO A 110 -21.49 -2.91 -12.49
N ASP A 111 -22.56 -3.34 -11.82
CA ASP A 111 -22.55 -3.46 -10.37
C ASP A 111 -21.65 -4.61 -9.91
N PHE A 112 -20.86 -4.34 -8.87
CA PHE A 112 -20.00 -5.33 -8.24
C PHE A 112 -20.67 -5.83 -6.98
N LEU A 113 -21.17 -7.06 -6.97
CA LEU A 113 -21.78 -7.62 -5.77
C LEU A 113 -20.70 -8.02 -4.76
N VAL A 114 -20.79 -7.52 -3.54
CA VAL A 114 -19.85 -7.80 -2.45
C VAL A 114 -20.58 -8.34 -1.22
N PRO A 115 -19.97 -9.26 -0.46
CA PRO A 115 -20.53 -9.72 0.80
C PRO A 115 -20.57 -8.55 1.78
N THR A 116 -21.78 -8.19 2.20
CA THR A 116 -22.08 -7.06 3.07
C THR A 116 -22.91 -7.56 4.23
N THR A 117 -22.47 -7.27 5.45
CA THR A 117 -23.24 -7.57 6.66
C THR A 117 -24.33 -6.52 6.82
N VAL A 118 -25.58 -6.97 6.86
CA VAL A 118 -26.76 -6.15 7.11
C VAL A 118 -27.50 -6.71 8.32
N GLU A 119 -28.21 -5.85 9.04
CA GLU A 119 -29.07 -6.26 10.14
C GLU A 119 -30.46 -6.64 9.61
N GLU A 120 -30.91 -7.85 9.88
CA GLU A 120 -32.24 -8.33 9.56
C GLU A 120 -32.86 -8.98 10.78
N ASN A 121 -34.02 -8.48 11.22
CA ASN A 121 -34.73 -8.96 12.40
C ASN A 121 -33.83 -9.03 13.67
N GLY A 122 -32.91 -8.06 13.83
CA GLY A 122 -31.97 -8.02 14.95
C GLY A 122 -30.78 -8.98 14.86
N GLN A 123 -30.60 -9.67 13.72
CA GLN A 123 -29.46 -10.56 13.47
C GLN A 123 -28.59 -10.03 12.33
N ALA A 124 -27.26 -10.15 12.50
CA ALA A 124 -26.31 -9.82 11.45
C ALA A 124 -26.29 -10.92 10.39
N VAL A 125 -26.75 -10.62 9.18
CA VAL A 125 -26.80 -11.53 8.03
C VAL A 125 -25.87 -11.01 6.93
N THR A 126 -25.14 -11.91 6.28
CA THR A 126 -24.29 -11.54 5.13
C THR A 126 -25.08 -11.71 3.84
N ARG A 127 -25.17 -10.64 3.03
CA ARG A 127 -25.80 -10.65 1.71
C ARG A 127 -24.86 -10.12 0.64
N MET A 128 -25.10 -10.52 -0.60
CA MET A 128 -24.40 -9.98 -1.76
C MET A 128 -25.12 -8.72 -2.22
N LEU A 129 -24.53 -7.55 -1.98
CA LEU A 129 -25.11 -6.25 -2.34
C LEU A 129 -24.17 -5.49 -3.29
N PRO A 130 -24.69 -4.62 -4.17
CA PRO A 130 -23.86 -3.77 -5.00
C PRO A 130 -22.89 -2.94 -4.17
N PHE A 131 -21.63 -2.92 -4.59
CA PHE A 131 -20.62 -2.07 -4.01
C PHE A 131 -20.95 -0.60 -4.27
N ASP A 132 -20.85 0.22 -3.23
CA ASP A 132 -21.04 1.66 -3.33
C ASP A 132 -19.97 2.31 -4.23
N LYS A 133 -20.35 2.60 -5.48
CA LYS A 133 -19.48 3.22 -6.49
C LYS A 133 -19.05 4.65 -6.13
N SER A 134 -19.66 5.30 -5.13
CA SER A 134 -19.19 6.60 -4.62
C SER A 134 -17.81 6.48 -3.96
N ARG A 135 -17.46 5.29 -3.46
CA ARG A 135 -16.16 4.98 -2.87
C ARG A 135 -15.05 4.76 -3.91
N ILE A 136 -15.40 4.72 -5.19
CA ILE A 136 -14.45 4.65 -6.31
C ILE A 136 -14.23 6.06 -6.84
N PHE A 137 -13.20 6.73 -6.33
CA PHE A 137 -12.79 8.08 -6.75
C PHE A 137 -11.26 8.15 -6.90
N PRO A 138 -10.71 9.13 -7.64
CA PRO A 138 -9.29 9.13 -8.03
C PRO A 138 -8.30 8.98 -6.86
N TYR A 139 -8.54 9.69 -5.76
CA TYR A 139 -7.65 9.63 -4.59
C TYR A 139 -7.73 8.29 -3.83
N ALA A 140 -8.83 7.54 -3.96
CA ALA A 140 -8.96 6.21 -3.34
C ALA A 140 -7.91 5.22 -3.87
N TYR A 141 -7.48 5.36 -5.12
CA TYR A 141 -6.47 4.48 -5.72
C TYR A 141 -5.12 4.56 -5.02
N ARG A 142 -4.75 5.72 -4.47
CA ARG A 142 -3.55 5.87 -3.63
C ARG A 142 -3.62 4.98 -2.39
N HIS A 143 -4.78 4.94 -1.73
CA HIS A 143 -4.98 4.06 -0.57
C HIS A 143 -4.97 2.59 -0.99
N SER A 144 -5.63 2.23 -2.09
CA SER A 144 -5.63 0.86 -2.61
C SER A 144 -4.25 0.39 -3.03
N TYR A 145 -3.44 1.25 -3.66
CA TYR A 145 -2.06 0.98 -4.01
C TYR A 145 -1.22 0.67 -2.77
N ALA A 146 -1.27 1.56 -1.77
CA ALA A 146 -0.53 1.37 -0.53
C ALA A 146 -0.96 0.11 0.23
N ARG A 147 -2.27 -0.14 0.30
CA ARG A 147 -2.82 -1.31 0.98
C ARG A 147 -2.39 -2.61 0.30
N ARG A 148 -2.44 -2.69 -1.03
CA ARG A 148 -1.94 -3.86 -1.78
C ARG A 148 -0.47 -4.16 -1.50
N HIS A 149 0.39 -3.14 -1.44
CA HIS A 149 1.81 -3.33 -1.10
C HIS A 149 1.99 -3.80 0.34
N ALA A 150 1.25 -3.22 1.29
CA ALA A 150 1.30 -3.63 2.69
C ALA A 150 0.83 -5.08 2.87
N ASP A 151 -0.26 -5.47 2.20
CA ASP A 151 -0.81 -6.84 2.24
C ASP A 151 0.12 -7.83 1.51
N ALA A 152 0.88 -7.39 0.51
CA ALA A 152 1.95 -8.17 -0.12
C ALA A 152 3.24 -8.27 0.72
N GLY A 153 3.26 -7.68 1.93
CA GLY A 153 4.37 -7.79 2.86
C GLY A 153 5.54 -6.84 2.60
N VAL A 154 5.39 -5.85 1.71
CA VAL A 154 6.43 -4.82 1.47
C VAL A 154 6.76 -4.11 2.78
N ALA A 155 8.04 -3.88 3.05
CA ALA A 155 8.48 -3.24 4.29
C ALA A 155 7.99 -1.78 4.39
N PRO A 156 7.60 -1.28 5.58
CA PRO A 156 7.02 0.06 5.72
C PRO A 156 7.91 1.22 5.25
N ASP A 157 9.22 1.08 5.41
CA ASP A 157 10.23 2.03 4.92
C ASP A 157 10.30 2.03 3.38
N VAL A 158 10.27 0.85 2.75
CA VAL A 158 10.20 0.74 1.29
C VAL A 158 8.89 1.34 0.76
N LEU A 159 7.75 1.04 1.39
CA LEU A 159 6.47 1.62 0.98
C LEU A 159 6.42 3.13 1.20
N LYS A 160 7.10 3.66 2.23
CA LYS A 160 7.23 5.11 2.45
C LYS A 160 7.93 5.76 1.26
N GLU A 161 9.01 5.18 0.76
CA GLU A 161 9.71 5.68 -0.42
C GLU A 161 8.85 5.56 -1.69
N LEU A 162 8.20 4.41 -1.91
CA LEU A 162 7.28 4.23 -3.04
C LEU A 162 6.15 5.26 -3.01
N MET A 163 5.52 5.47 -1.85
CA MET A 163 4.45 6.46 -1.65
C MET A 163 4.95 7.91 -1.66
N ASP A 164 6.26 8.11 -1.61
CA ASP A 164 6.92 9.39 -1.42
C ASP A 164 6.38 10.14 -0.19
N HIS A 165 6.22 9.44 0.93
CA HIS A 165 5.86 10.05 2.22
C HIS A 165 7.10 10.62 2.92
N SER A 166 6.95 11.81 3.51
CA SER A 166 8.01 12.42 4.33
C SER A 166 8.19 11.70 5.67
N ASP A 167 7.09 11.22 6.26
CA ASP A 167 7.07 10.57 7.56
C ASP A 167 6.59 9.11 7.45
N LEU A 168 7.37 8.20 8.05
CA LEU A 168 7.05 6.78 8.15
C LEU A 168 5.73 6.54 8.88
N LYS A 169 5.37 7.39 9.85
CA LYS A 169 4.10 7.30 10.60
C LYS A 169 2.89 7.34 9.67
N THR A 170 2.96 8.11 8.58
CA THR A 170 1.89 8.16 7.57
C THR A 170 1.69 6.81 6.89
N THR A 171 2.80 6.14 6.55
CA THR A 171 2.79 4.82 5.90
C THR A 171 2.37 3.71 6.86
N GLN A 172 2.72 3.81 8.14
CA GLN A 172 2.36 2.80 9.16
C GLN A 172 0.85 2.57 9.27
N ASN A 173 0.03 3.56 8.93
CA ASN A 173 -1.44 3.44 8.92
C ASN A 173 -1.95 2.32 8.00
N TYR A 174 -1.17 1.89 6.99
CA TYR A 174 -1.54 0.78 6.11
C TYR A 174 -1.25 -0.59 6.70
N TYR A 175 -0.45 -0.67 7.77
CA TYR A 175 -0.03 -1.93 8.36
C TYR A 175 -0.82 -2.24 9.63
N ARG A 176 -1.23 -3.49 9.77
CA ARG A 176 -1.70 -4.04 11.04
C ARG A 176 -0.65 -5.02 11.53
N VAL A 177 -0.18 -4.84 12.77
CA VAL A 177 0.70 -5.82 13.41
C VAL A 177 -0.18 -6.89 14.04
N SER A 178 -0.28 -8.05 13.39
CA SER A 178 -0.97 -9.22 13.97
C SER A 178 -0.09 -9.89 15.04
N GLN A 179 -0.72 -10.65 15.94
CA GLN A 179 -0.01 -11.47 16.93
C GLN A 179 0.91 -12.51 16.26
N GLU A 180 0.45 -13.10 15.16
CA GLU A 180 1.22 -14.01 14.31
C GLU A 180 2.52 -13.35 13.81
N ARG A 181 2.42 -12.15 13.24
CA ARG A 181 3.60 -11.43 12.73
C ARG A 181 4.57 -11.06 13.86
N ARG A 182 4.06 -10.75 15.06
CA ARG A 182 4.90 -10.55 16.26
C ARG A 182 5.57 -11.86 16.69
N ARG A 183 4.88 -12.99 16.61
CA ARG A 183 5.39 -14.32 16.94
C ARG A 183 6.51 -14.74 16.00
N ASP A 184 6.28 -14.65 14.69
CA ASP A 184 7.29 -14.96 13.67
C ASP A 184 8.57 -14.13 13.84
N ALA A 185 8.42 -12.84 14.15
CA ALA A 185 9.56 -11.96 14.38
C ALA A 185 10.39 -12.40 15.60
N VAL A 186 9.73 -12.77 16.70
CA VAL A 186 10.39 -13.29 17.91
C VAL A 186 11.05 -14.63 17.62
N ASP A 187 10.37 -15.55 16.94
CA ASP A 187 10.87 -16.90 16.70
C ASP A 187 12.10 -16.90 15.77
N ARG A 188 12.15 -15.99 14.78
CA ARG A 188 13.33 -15.75 13.95
C ARG A 188 14.54 -15.29 14.75
N VAL A 189 14.34 -14.48 15.80
CA VAL A 189 15.44 -14.00 16.66
C VAL A 189 15.87 -15.09 17.64
N ILE A 190 14.93 -15.85 18.21
CA ILE A 190 15.24 -17.00 19.08
C ILE A 190 16.13 -18.01 18.35
N ALA A 191 15.89 -18.25 17.06
CA ALA A 191 16.72 -19.15 16.24
C ALA A 191 18.20 -18.69 16.11
N LEU A 192 18.48 -17.42 16.39
CA LEU A 192 19.81 -16.83 16.34
C LEU A 192 20.47 -16.70 17.73
N GLN A 193 19.76 -17.01 18.81
CA GLN A 193 20.29 -16.89 20.17
C GLN A 193 21.41 -17.90 20.42
N SER A 194 22.45 -17.41 21.09
CA SER A 194 23.58 -18.20 21.55
C SER A 194 23.69 -18.11 23.06
N ASP A 195 24.16 -19.18 23.70
CA ASP A 195 24.44 -19.17 25.12
C ASP A 195 25.74 -18.42 25.44
N ARG A 196 26.05 -18.29 26.74
CA ARG A 196 27.28 -17.64 27.23
C ARG A 196 28.57 -18.28 26.71
N ASN A 197 28.49 -19.49 26.15
CA ASN A 197 29.63 -20.23 25.61
C ASN A 197 29.66 -20.17 24.06
N GLY A 198 28.80 -19.35 23.43
CA GLY A 198 28.74 -19.19 21.97
C GLY A 198 28.03 -20.33 21.24
N THR A 199 27.34 -21.23 21.95
CA THR A 199 26.61 -22.34 21.33
C THR A 199 25.19 -21.88 20.95
N ARG A 200 24.77 -22.12 19.70
CA ARG A 200 23.40 -21.81 19.26
C ARG A 200 22.38 -22.61 20.08
N VAL A 201 21.47 -21.92 20.74
CA VAL A 201 20.49 -22.50 21.69
C VAL A 201 19.40 -23.31 20.94
N TRP A 202 19.18 -23.01 19.65
CA TRP A 202 18.06 -23.52 18.84
C TRP A 202 17.86 -25.04 18.84
N ARG A 203 18.94 -25.85 18.86
CA ARG A 203 18.81 -27.32 18.88
C ARG A 203 18.25 -27.89 20.19
N LYS A 204 18.29 -27.14 21.30
CA LYS A 204 17.71 -27.55 22.59
C LYS A 204 16.29 -27.02 22.81
N THR A 205 15.83 -26.06 22.02
CA THR A 205 14.56 -25.37 22.28
C THR A 205 13.37 -25.98 21.55
N GLN A 206 13.56 -26.81 20.51
CA GLN A 206 12.43 -27.46 19.81
C GLN A 206 11.60 -28.36 20.76
N SER A 207 12.26 -29.14 21.64
CA SER A 207 11.56 -29.97 22.63
C SER A 207 10.99 -29.16 23.80
N LEU A 208 11.49 -27.94 24.02
CA LEU A 208 11.03 -27.07 25.10
C LEU A 208 9.90 -26.14 24.65
N LEU A 209 9.91 -25.61 23.43
CA LEU A 209 8.87 -24.71 22.91
C LEU A 209 7.52 -25.40 22.75
N ASP A 210 7.49 -26.68 22.36
CA ASP A 210 6.24 -27.46 22.36
C ASP A 210 5.66 -27.63 23.78
N SER A 211 6.52 -27.64 24.81
CA SER A 211 6.12 -27.68 26.23
C SER A 211 5.94 -26.30 26.88
N GLU A 212 6.52 -25.25 26.31
CA GLU A 212 6.51 -23.88 26.82
C GLU A 212 5.35 -23.06 26.23
N HIS A 213 4.74 -23.53 25.13
CA HIS A 213 3.46 -23.03 24.61
C HIS A 213 2.29 -23.20 25.59
N VAL A 214 2.39 -24.11 26.56
CA VAL A 214 1.46 -24.22 27.70
C VAL A 214 1.86 -23.27 28.86
N ARG A 215 3.07 -22.72 28.86
CA ARG A 215 3.64 -21.92 29.97
C ARG A 215 3.69 -20.42 29.76
N ARG A 216 3.08 -19.84 28.72
CA ARG A 216 2.91 -18.37 28.62
C ARG A 216 1.91 -17.77 29.62
N ALA A 217 1.79 -18.40 30.79
CA ALA A 217 1.58 -17.82 32.10
C ALA A 217 2.94 -17.69 32.84
N ILE A 218 3.99 -17.15 32.20
CA ILE A 218 5.27 -16.94 32.88
C ILE A 218 5.08 -15.77 33.84
N GLY A 219 4.87 -16.11 35.11
CA GLY A 219 4.61 -15.18 36.20
C GLY A 219 3.24 -15.31 36.84
N GLU A 220 2.37 -16.23 36.40
CA GLU A 220 1.02 -16.36 36.96
C GLU A 220 0.66 -17.80 37.31
N VAL A 221 0.15 -18.03 38.52
CA VAL A 221 -0.48 -19.32 38.90
C VAL A 221 -1.98 -19.12 39.06
N SER A 222 -2.77 -20.02 38.47
CA SER A 222 -4.22 -20.03 38.63
C SER A 222 -4.60 -20.34 40.07
N VAL A 223 -5.36 -19.43 40.69
CA VAL A 223 -5.97 -19.59 42.02
C VAL A 223 -7.49 -19.56 41.88
N PRO A 224 -8.27 -20.07 42.85
CA PRO A 224 -9.72 -20.26 42.72
C PRO A 224 -10.53 -19.00 42.31
N TYR A 225 -9.97 -17.79 42.48
CA TYR A 225 -10.63 -16.52 42.17
C TYR A 225 -9.84 -15.59 41.23
N GLY A 226 -8.81 -16.09 40.53
CA GLY A 226 -8.06 -15.26 39.57
C GLY A 226 -6.65 -15.77 39.26
N VAL A 227 -5.79 -14.85 38.82
CA VAL A 227 -4.37 -15.11 38.54
C VAL A 227 -3.50 -14.43 39.60
N CYS A 228 -2.56 -15.18 40.20
CA CYS A 228 -1.63 -14.67 41.20
C CYS A 228 -0.24 -14.46 40.58
N GLN A 229 0.30 -13.23 40.72
CA GLN A 229 1.60 -12.83 40.16
C GLN A 229 2.75 -12.82 41.20
N GLU A 230 2.50 -13.25 42.43
CA GLU A 230 3.46 -13.11 43.52
C GLU A 230 4.56 -14.18 43.43
N PRO A 231 5.86 -13.81 43.38
CA PRO A 231 6.94 -14.74 43.04
C PRO A 231 7.07 -15.96 43.97
N SER A 232 6.75 -15.81 45.25
CA SER A 232 6.76 -16.89 46.24
C SER A 232 5.68 -17.94 45.96
N ASN A 233 4.47 -17.50 45.63
CA ASN A 233 3.33 -18.38 45.33
C ASN A 233 3.45 -19.02 43.94
N VAL A 234 4.10 -18.34 43.00
CA VAL A 234 4.43 -18.90 41.68
C VAL A 234 5.45 -20.03 41.79
N ALA A 235 6.46 -19.88 42.67
CA ALA A 235 7.45 -20.92 42.92
C ALA A 235 6.86 -22.15 43.63
N ALA A 236 5.82 -21.98 44.44
CA ALA A 236 5.13 -23.05 45.18
C ALA A 236 4.02 -23.75 44.37
N GLY A 237 3.76 -23.36 43.12
CA GLY A 237 2.76 -24.01 42.26
C GLY A 237 1.32 -23.91 42.77
N GLY A 238 1.00 -22.93 43.62
CA GLY A 238 -0.36 -22.71 44.13
C GLY A 238 -0.75 -23.60 45.32
N GLN A 239 0.20 -24.23 45.99
CA GLN A 239 -0.03 -24.96 47.24
C GLN A 239 0.46 -24.12 48.41
N SER A 240 -0.46 -23.73 49.28
CA SER A 240 -0.19 -23.20 50.62
C SER A 240 -0.58 -24.22 51.68
#